data_AF-A0A1I1V6E4-F1
#
_entry.id   AF-A0A1I1V6E4-F1
#
_cell.length_a   1.000
_cell.length_b   1.000
_cell.length_c   1.000
_cell.angle_alpha   90.00
_cell.angle_beta   90.00
_cell.angle_gamma   90.00
#
_symmetry.space_group_name_H-M   'P 1'
#
loop_
_entity.id
_entity.type
_entity.pdbx_description
1 polymer ?
#
loop_
_entity_poly.entity_id
_entity_poly.type
_entity_poly.pdbx_seq_one_letter_code
_entity_poly.pdbx_strand_id
1 'polypeptide(L)'
;MYMSKLEKLLIKKYKSSTMVIVGVLLAGVLMFIDYLLPVYFSAEGVISKIYWKTSNHQMPMFVIKNKDSIVNFQDNRVRLKPGQIKVGDSFKKISGSKMCIINGVEMLCIK
;
A
#
# COMPACT_ATOMS: atom_id res chain seq x y z
N MET A 1 2.27 23.04 -49.60
CA MET A 1 1.72 21.82 -48.97
C MET A 1 0.78 22.23 -47.84
N TYR A 2 -0.48 22.54 -48.17
CA TYR A 2 -1.49 23.00 -47.21
C TYR A 2 -2.25 21.79 -46.65
N MET A 3 -1.89 21.36 -45.43
CA MET A 3 -2.70 20.42 -44.67
C MET A 3 -4.09 21.01 -44.41
N SER A 4 -5.14 20.23 -44.67
CA SER A 4 -6.52 20.72 -44.56
C SER A 4 -6.87 20.98 -43.09
N LYS A 5 -7.78 21.95 -42.85
CA LYS A 5 -8.24 22.31 -41.49
C LYS A 5 -8.84 21.10 -40.74
N LEU A 6 -9.40 20.14 -41.48
CA LEU A 6 -9.95 18.87 -40.97
C LEU A 6 -8.86 17.93 -40.44
N GLU A 7 -7.74 17.79 -41.13
CA GLU A 7 -6.63 16.91 -40.68
C GLU A 7 -6.00 17.42 -39.38
N LYS A 8 -5.82 18.73 -39.25
CA LYS A 8 -5.31 19.34 -38.01
C LYS A 8 -6.25 19.12 -36.82
N LEU A 9 -7.57 19.17 -37.04
CA LEU A 9 -8.57 18.90 -36.00
C LEU A 9 -8.61 17.42 -35.62
N LEU A 10 -8.51 16.51 -36.59
CA LEU A 10 -8.44 15.07 -36.34
C LEU A 10 -7.17 14.68 -35.56
N ILE A 11 -6.01 15.22 -35.94
CA ILE A 11 -4.75 14.99 -35.22
C ILE A 11 -4.81 15.56 -33.80
N LYS A 12 -5.40 16.76 -33.61
CA LYS A 12 -5.57 17.36 -32.28
C LYS A 12 -6.51 16.52 -31.40
N LYS A 13 -7.62 16.03 -31.96
CA LYS A 13 -8.59 15.20 -31.24
C LYS A 13 -8.01 13.82 -30.91
N TYR A 14 -7.28 13.20 -31.84
CA TYR A 14 -6.58 11.93 -31.65
C TYR A 14 -5.49 12.05 -30.57
N LYS A 15 -4.64 13.10 -30.62
CA LYS A 15 -3.63 13.37 -29.59
C LYS A 15 -4.26 13.63 -28.21
N SER A 16 -5.42 14.31 -28.17
CA SER A 16 -6.15 14.56 -26.93
C SER A 16 -6.70 13.25 -26.34
N SER A 17 -7.26 12.37 -27.16
CA SER A 17 -7.80 11.09 -26.70
C SER A 17 -6.72 10.10 -26.25
N THR A 18 -5.58 10.03 -26.95
CA THR A 18 -4.48 9.14 -26.57
C THR A 18 -3.84 9.54 -25.24
N MET A 19 -3.70 10.85 -24.96
CA MET A 19 -3.19 11.33 -23.67
C MET A 19 -4.11 10.93 -22.50
N VAL A 20 -5.43 10.97 -22.68
CA VAL A 20 -6.39 10.55 -21.66
C VAL A 20 -6.27 9.04 -21.37
N ILE A 21 -6.16 8.21 -22.41
CA ILE A 21 -6.01 6.76 -22.25
C ILE A 21 -4.73 6.42 -21.48
N VAL A 22 -3.60 7.03 -21.86
CA VAL A 22 -2.32 6.82 -21.15
C VAL A 22 -2.42 7.26 -19.70
N GLY A 23 -3.07 8.40 -19.44
CA GLY A 23 -3.29 8.88 -18.07
C GLY A 23 -4.11 7.92 -17.21
N VAL A 24 -5.20 7.37 -17.74
CA VAL A 24 -6.05 6.40 -17.01
C VAL A 24 -5.30 5.10 -16.74
N LEU A 25 -4.55 4.59 -17.73
CA LEU A 25 -3.75 3.37 -17.54
C LEU A 25 -2.68 3.56 -16.47
N LEU A 26 -1.96 4.69 -16.50
CA LEU A 26 -0.93 4.99 -15.50
C LEU A 26 -1.52 5.10 -14.09
N ALA A 27 -2.66 5.78 -13.93
CA ALA A 27 -3.35 5.88 -12.65
C ALA A 27 -3.78 4.50 -12.13
N GLY A 28 -4.26 3.61 -13.02
CA GLY A 28 -4.62 2.24 -12.67
C GLY A 28 -3.42 1.44 -12.15
N VAL A 29 -2.26 1.56 -12.80
CA VAL A 29 -1.02 0.88 -12.37
C VAL A 29 -0.55 1.38 -11.01
N LEU A 30 -0.58 2.70 -10.77
CA LEU A 30 -0.19 3.28 -9.48
C LEU A 30 -1.10 2.78 -8.34
N MET A 31 -2.42 2.78 -8.55
CA MET A 31 -3.36 2.24 -7.57
C MET A 31 -3.16 0.74 -7.30
N PHE A 32 -2.77 -0.03 -8.32
CA PHE A 32 -2.48 -1.44 -8.18
C PHE A 32 -1.20 -1.70 -7.37
N ILE A 33 -0.17 -0.87 -7.54
CA ILE A 33 1.06 -0.95 -6.73
C ILE A 33 0.74 -0.66 -5.27
N ASP A 34 0.01 0.42 -4.98
CA ASP A 34 -0.40 0.78 -3.61
C ASP A 34 -1.23 -0.33 -2.95
N TYR A 35 -2.07 -1.02 -3.71
CA TYR A 35 -2.85 -2.16 -3.24
C TYR A 35 -1.94 -3.32 -2.76
N LEU A 36 -0.83 -3.55 -3.47
CA LEU A 36 0.08 -4.69 -3.26
C LEU A 36 1.15 -4.44 -2.20
N LEU A 37 1.55 -3.19 -1.95
CA LEU A 37 2.58 -2.83 -0.97
C LEU A 37 2.41 -3.53 0.40
N PRO A 38 1.24 -3.49 1.08
CA PRO A 38 1.08 -4.14 2.37
C PRO A 38 1.08 -5.68 2.31
N VAL A 39 0.79 -6.26 1.14
CA VAL A 39 0.84 -7.71 0.92
C VAL A 39 2.29 -8.17 0.82
N TYR A 40 3.13 -7.44 0.08
CA TYR A 40 4.55 -7.76 -0.08
C TYR A 40 5.44 -7.24 1.05
N PHE A 41 4.92 -6.41 1.96
CA PHE A 41 5.60 -6.07 3.20
C PHE A 41 5.95 -7.34 3.99
N SER A 42 7.19 -7.39 4.49
CA SER A 42 7.68 -8.42 5.39
C SER A 42 8.43 -7.80 6.56
N ALA A 43 8.24 -8.38 7.74
CA ALA A 43 8.96 -8.02 8.95
C ALA A 43 8.83 -9.16 9.97
N GLU A 44 9.84 -9.31 10.81
CA GLU A 44 9.84 -10.23 11.94
C GLU A 44 10.52 -9.54 13.12
N GLY A 45 9.88 -9.57 14.28
CA GLY A 45 10.39 -8.91 15.48
C GLY A 45 9.34 -8.77 16.57
N VAL A 46 9.53 -7.79 17.44
CA VAL A 46 8.64 -7.46 18.56
C VAL A 46 8.00 -6.10 18.33
N ILE A 47 6.72 -5.98 18.65
CA ILE A 47 6.01 -4.70 18.57
C ILE A 47 6.54 -3.77 19.67
N SER A 48 7.18 -2.68 19.25
CA SER A 48 7.73 -1.67 20.17
C SER A 48 6.77 -0.52 20.42
N LYS A 49 5.99 -0.12 19.40
CA LYS A 49 4.98 0.96 19.49
C LYS A 49 3.80 0.67 18.57
N ILE A 50 2.62 1.11 18.98
CA ILE A 50 1.39 1.05 18.19
C ILE A 50 0.72 2.42 18.20
N TYR A 51 0.39 2.91 17.01
CA TYR A 51 -0.37 4.14 16.81
C TYR A 51 -1.62 3.79 16.01
N TRP A 52 -2.77 3.69 16.65
CA TRP A 52 -4.02 3.32 15.97
C TRP A 52 -4.58 4.42 15.07
N LYS A 53 -4.25 5.67 15.38
CA LYS A 53 -4.61 6.85 14.60
C LYS A 53 -3.39 7.75 14.52
N THR A 54 -2.68 7.73 13.40
CA THR A 54 -1.64 8.73 13.13
C THR A 54 -2.28 10.07 12.78
N SER A 55 -1.63 11.16 13.15
CA SER A 55 -2.07 12.54 12.87
C SER A 55 -2.18 12.83 11.37
N ASN A 56 -1.46 12.07 10.55
CA ASN A 56 -1.50 12.14 9.10
C ASN A 56 -2.24 10.92 8.54
N HIS A 57 -3.48 11.12 8.07
CA HIS A 57 -4.36 10.11 7.44
C HIS A 57 -5.04 9.05 8.31
N GLN A 58 -4.98 9.14 9.65
CA GLN A 58 -5.70 8.25 10.58
C GLN A 58 -5.43 6.75 10.34
N MET A 59 -4.27 6.41 9.78
CA MET A 59 -3.88 5.03 9.49
C MET A 59 -3.22 4.40 10.71
N PRO A 60 -3.40 3.09 10.95
CA PRO A 60 -2.66 2.40 11.98
C PRO A 60 -1.18 2.29 11.59
N MET A 61 -0.28 2.49 12.55
CA MET A 61 1.16 2.32 12.41
C MET A 61 1.70 1.44 13.53
N PHE A 62 2.47 0.42 13.15
CA PHE A 62 3.13 -0.51 14.05
C PHE A 62 4.64 -0.38 13.87
N VAL A 63 5.36 -0.15 14.96
CA VAL A 63 6.82 -0.10 14.95
C VAL A 63 7.35 -1.45 15.40
N ILE A 64 7.90 -2.21 14.47
CA ILE A 64 8.42 -3.57 14.69
C ILE A 64 9.93 -3.47 14.85
N LYS A 65 10.44 -3.99 15.97
CA LYS A 65 11.87 -3.98 16.28
C LYS A 65 12.42 -5.40 16.31
N ASN A 66 13.51 -5.63 15.59
CA ASN A 66 14.36 -6.80 15.74
C ASN A 66 15.74 -6.36 16.26
N LYS A 67 16.67 -7.29 16.46
CA LYS A 67 18.05 -7.04 16.88
C LYS A 67 18.75 -6.05 15.93
N ASP A 68 18.51 -6.19 14.63
CA ASP A 68 19.29 -5.49 13.60
C ASP A 68 18.54 -4.32 12.95
N SER A 69 17.23 -4.19 13.18
CA SER A 69 16.41 -3.20 12.46
C SER A 69 15.18 -2.74 13.22
N ILE A 70 14.71 -1.56 12.86
CA ILE A 70 13.41 -1.00 13.24
C ILE A 70 12.66 -0.70 11.95
N VAL A 71 11.48 -1.28 11.82
CA VAL A 71 10.65 -1.14 10.61
C VAL A 71 9.28 -0.64 11.02
N ASN A 72 8.77 0.34 10.27
CA ASN A 72 7.43 0.88 10.46
C ASN A 72 6.49 0.23 9.47
N PHE A 73 5.43 -0.37 9.97
CA PHE A 73 4.33 -0.87 9.16
C PHE A 73 3.13 0.07 9.30
N GLN A 74 2.89 0.90 8.29
CA GLN A 74 1.81 1.89 8.29
C GLN A 74 0.98 1.73 7.01
N ASP A 75 -0.26 1.27 7.14
CA ASP A 75 -1.13 1.06 5.99
C ASP A 75 -2.62 1.04 6.39
N ASN A 76 -3.50 1.63 5.57
CA ASN A 76 -4.95 1.64 5.82
C ASN A 76 -5.62 0.28 5.59
N ARG A 77 -4.91 -0.67 4.98
CA ARG A 77 -5.35 -2.03 4.66
C ARG A 77 -5.16 -2.97 5.82
N VAL A 78 -4.47 -2.54 6.88
CA VAL A 78 -4.36 -3.32 8.11
C VAL A 78 -5.74 -3.49 8.76
N ARG A 79 -6.13 -4.73 9.00
CA ARG A 79 -7.40 -5.12 9.66
C ARG A 79 -7.26 -5.42 11.15
N LEU A 80 -6.04 -5.39 11.68
CA LEU A 80 -5.80 -5.57 13.11
C LEU A 80 -6.56 -4.50 13.90
N LYS A 81 -7.16 -4.91 15.02
CA LYS A 81 -7.92 -4.05 15.94
C LYS A 81 -7.21 -3.94 17.28
N PRO A 82 -7.49 -2.87 18.05
CA PRO A 82 -7.10 -2.82 19.46
C PRO A 82 -7.51 -4.10 20.18
N GLY A 83 -6.57 -4.71 20.90
CA GLY A 83 -6.76 -5.98 21.62
C GLY A 83 -6.29 -7.24 20.90
N GLN A 84 -6.15 -7.22 19.57
CA GLN A 84 -5.57 -8.34 18.82
C GLN A 84 -4.04 -8.32 18.78
N ILE A 85 -3.46 -7.15 19.04
CA ILE A 85 -2.01 -6.93 19.08
C ILE A 85 -1.71 -5.84 20.11
N LYS A 86 -0.62 -6.01 20.87
CA LYS A 86 -0.14 -5.07 21.89
C LYS A 86 1.38 -4.91 21.81
N VAL A 87 1.88 -3.87 22.46
CA VAL A 87 3.32 -3.67 22.65
C VAL A 87 3.89 -4.85 23.43
N GLY A 88 5.03 -5.37 22.96
CA GLY A 88 5.67 -6.57 23.49
C GLY A 88 5.29 -7.87 22.78
N ASP A 89 4.25 -7.89 21.95
CA ASP A 89 3.90 -9.09 21.18
C ASP A 89 4.97 -9.42 20.14
N SER A 90 5.22 -10.71 19.93
CA SER A 90 5.98 -11.16 18.77
C SER A 90 5.13 -11.01 17.52
N PHE A 91 5.74 -10.51 16.46
CA PHE A 91 5.09 -10.20 15.19
C PHE A 91 5.93 -10.74 14.04
N LYS A 92 5.27 -11.44 13.12
CA LYS A 92 5.86 -11.87 11.86
C LYS A 92 4.86 -11.70 10.74
N LYS A 93 5.32 -11.08 9.66
CA LYS A 93 4.58 -10.90 8.40
C LYS A 93 5.47 -11.42 7.28
N ILE A 94 4.95 -12.37 6.50
CA ILE A 94 5.64 -12.93 5.35
C ILE A 94 5.22 -12.16 4.09
N SER A 95 6.18 -11.85 3.23
CA SER A 95 5.92 -11.20 1.95
C SER A 95 5.03 -12.08 1.07
N GLY A 96 4.06 -11.48 0.39
CA GLY A 96 3.11 -12.20 -0.48
C GLY A 96 1.90 -12.80 0.25
N SER A 97 1.90 -12.79 1.60
CA SER A 97 0.76 -13.26 2.39
C SER A 97 -0.07 -12.10 2.96
N LYS A 98 -1.39 -12.28 3.08
CA LYS A 98 -2.26 -11.35 3.83
C LYS A 98 -2.34 -11.68 5.32
N MET A 99 -1.69 -12.77 5.74
CA MET A 99 -1.67 -13.26 7.12
C MET A 99 -0.50 -12.67 7.90
N CYS A 100 -0.74 -12.43 9.19
CA CYS A 100 0.29 -12.12 10.17
C CYS A 100 0.31 -13.22 11.22
N ILE A 101 1.48 -13.47 11.79
CA ILE A 101 1.66 -14.35 12.93
C ILE A 101 1.96 -13.45 14.13
N ILE A 102 1.07 -13.45 15.11
CA ILE A 102 1.18 -12.65 16.34
C ILE A 102 1.22 -13.61 17.51
N ASN A 103 2.29 -13.59 18.30
CA ASN A 103 2.51 -14.55 19.39
C ASN A 103 2.35 -16.03 18.95
N GLY A 104 2.76 -16.34 17.71
CA GLY A 104 2.63 -17.68 17.12
C GLY A 104 1.25 -18.02 16.55
N VAL A 105 0.25 -17.15 16.73
CA VAL A 105 -1.10 -17.34 16.18
C VAL A 105 -1.20 -16.66 14.83
N GLU A 106 -1.55 -17.43 13.80
CA GLU A 106 -1.78 -16.92 12.46
C GLU A 106 -3.18 -16.30 12.34
N MET A 107 -3.25 -15.07 11.81
CA MET A 107 -4.51 -14.36 11.60
C MET A 107 -4.46 -13.42 10.40
N LEU A 108 -5.63 -13.19 9.80
CA LEU A 108 -5.77 -12.25 8.69
C LEU A 108 -5.53 -10.82 9.17
N CYS A 109 -4.49 -10.17 8.66
CA CYS A 109 -4.14 -8.81 9.06
C CYS A 109 -4.24 -7.78 7.93
N ILE A 110 -4.39 -8.20 6.66
CA ILE A 110 -4.52 -7.30 5.49
C ILE A 110 -5.84 -7.55 4.75
N LYS A 111 -6.51 -6.49 4.27
CA LYS A 111 -7.71 -6.56 3.42
C LYS A 111 -7.39 -6.72 1.94
#